data_AF-A0A1G2Q8Y2-F1
#
_entry.id   AF-A0A1G2Q8Y2-F1
#
_cell.length_a   1.000
_cell.length_b   1.000
_cell.length_c   1.000
_cell.angle_alpha   90.00
_cell.angle_beta   90.00
_cell.angle_gamma   90.00
#
_symmetry.space_group_name_H-M   'P 1'
#
loop_
_entity.id
_entity.type
_entity.pdbx_description
1 polymer ?
#
loop_
_entity_poly.entity_id
_entity_poly.type
_entity_poly.pdbx_seq_one_letter_code
_entity_poly.pdbx_strand_id
1 'polypeptide(L)'
;MKPQTELDKRIAEIRRMHHKGNTEAFHRTGVGGYLRDFVYGANDGIITTFAVVAGVAGANLSAKIVLILGFANLLADGFSMAMSNYLGEKSNRDFVATERSREEWEVEKLPEEEQQEIREMYIKKGFEGEVLEKVVATITSNKKLWVDEMMTGEHGLIPHGHESQPWKNALTTFVAFVVAGFVPLVPYFAGLSARETFP
;
A
#
# COMPACT_ATOMS: atom_id res chain seq x y z
N MET A 1 -9.71 32.45 -27.63
CA MET A 1 -8.98 31.58 -28.58
C MET A 1 -7.53 31.40 -28.11
N LYS A 2 -7.30 30.61 -27.04
CA LYS A 2 -5.97 30.28 -26.45
C LYS A 2 -5.84 28.89 -25.73
N PRO A 3 -6.87 28.03 -25.55
CA PRO A 3 -6.70 26.78 -24.78
C PRO A 3 -6.14 25.59 -25.59
N GLN A 4 -6.30 25.57 -26.91
CA GLN A 4 -5.83 24.46 -27.77
C GLN A 4 -4.30 24.30 -27.72
N THR A 5 -3.58 25.41 -27.63
CA THR A 5 -2.13 25.48 -27.80
C THR A 5 -1.31 24.92 -26.63
N GLU A 6 -1.88 24.87 -25.41
CA GLU A 6 -1.21 24.23 -24.26
C GLU A 6 -1.50 22.72 -24.19
N LEU A 7 -2.66 22.29 -24.66
CA LEU A 7 -2.97 20.87 -24.76
C LEU A 7 -2.07 20.20 -25.80
N ASP A 8 -1.87 20.84 -26.95
CA ASP A 8 -0.99 20.33 -28.02
C ASP A 8 0.47 20.22 -27.56
N LYS A 9 0.95 21.16 -26.75
CA LYS A 9 2.28 21.11 -26.14
C LYS A 9 2.41 19.96 -25.15
N ARG A 10 1.42 19.78 -24.26
CA ARG A 10 1.39 18.65 -23.31
C ARG A 10 1.35 17.31 -24.03
N ILE A 11 0.57 17.18 -25.10
CA ILE A 11 0.50 15.97 -25.93
C ILE A 11 1.86 15.69 -26.60
N ALA A 12 2.51 16.71 -27.15
CA ALA A 12 3.82 16.58 -27.77
C ALA A 12 4.92 16.19 -26.76
N GLU A 13 4.84 16.74 -25.54
CA GLU A 13 5.73 16.41 -24.42
C GLU A 13 5.54 14.97 -23.96
N ILE A 14 4.30 14.53 -23.73
CA ILE A 14 3.95 13.16 -23.38
C ILE A 14 4.44 12.18 -24.45
N ARG A 15 4.21 12.47 -25.74
CA ARG A 15 4.70 11.64 -26.85
C ARG A 15 6.23 11.54 -26.87
N ARG A 16 6.95 12.64 -26.60
CA ARG A 16 8.42 12.61 -26.47
C ARG A 16 8.88 11.77 -25.29
N MET A 17 8.16 11.80 -24.18
CA MET A 17 8.45 10.97 -23.01
C MET A 17 8.23 9.48 -23.30
N HIS A 18 7.13 9.10 -23.96
CA HIS A 18 6.86 7.72 -24.39
C HIS A 18 7.92 7.17 -25.35
N HIS A 19 8.39 7.97 -26.32
CA HIS A 19 9.39 7.52 -27.28
C HIS A 19 10.81 7.38 -26.72
N LYS A 20 11.12 8.02 -25.58
CA LYS A 20 12.46 7.94 -24.97
C LYS A 20 12.63 6.77 -23.99
N GLY A 21 11.62 5.91 -23.80
CA GLY A 21 11.67 4.81 -22.82
C GLY A 21 11.77 5.25 -21.36
N ASN A 22 11.69 6.56 -21.10
CA ASN A 22 11.87 7.15 -19.77
C ASN A 22 10.58 7.16 -18.93
N THR A 23 9.44 6.77 -19.50
CA THR A 23 8.15 6.73 -18.79
C THR A 23 8.09 5.58 -17.79
N GLU A 24 8.81 4.47 -18.01
CA GLU A 24 8.83 3.36 -17.04
C GLU A 24 9.46 3.79 -15.71
N ALA A 25 10.43 4.72 -15.72
CA ALA A 25 11.03 5.26 -14.51
C ALA A 25 10.07 6.15 -13.70
N PHE A 26 9.09 6.79 -14.36
CA PHE A 26 8.07 7.63 -13.70
C PHE A 26 6.91 6.81 -13.12
N HIS A 27 6.62 5.63 -13.66
CA HIS A 27 5.67 4.67 -13.08
C HIS A 27 6.32 3.79 -12.00
N ARG A 28 7.30 4.33 -11.25
CA ARG A 28 7.79 3.71 -10.02
C ARG A 28 6.73 3.80 -8.92
N THR A 29 5.77 2.89 -8.98
CA THR A 29 4.74 2.61 -7.99
C THR A 29 5.30 2.22 -6.61
N GLY A 30 6.60 1.93 -6.50
CA GLY A 30 7.27 1.55 -5.25
C GLY A 30 7.27 2.61 -4.14
N VAL A 31 7.08 3.88 -4.48
CA VAL A 31 6.93 4.97 -3.48
C VAL A 31 5.51 5.02 -2.92
N GLY A 32 4.52 4.51 -3.65
CA GLY A 32 3.10 4.62 -3.29
C GLY A 32 2.71 3.87 -2.01
N GLY A 33 3.27 2.67 -1.81
CA GLY A 33 3.01 1.85 -0.62
C GLY A 33 3.51 2.51 0.66
N TYR A 34 4.78 2.93 0.68
CA TYR A 34 5.37 3.61 1.84
C TYR A 34 4.72 4.97 2.13
N LEU A 35 4.33 5.71 1.09
CA LEU A 35 3.64 6.99 1.26
C LEU A 35 2.27 6.82 1.90
N ARG A 36 1.49 5.82 1.45
CA ARG A 36 0.19 5.49 2.05
C ARG A 36 0.34 5.16 3.53
N ASP A 37 1.28 4.25 3.85
CA ASP A 37 1.51 3.77 5.21
C ASP A 37 2.04 4.89 6.13
N PHE A 38 2.85 5.81 5.58
CA PHE A 38 3.32 7.01 6.29
C PHE A 38 2.16 7.97 6.59
N VAL A 39 1.36 8.35 5.58
CA VAL A 39 0.25 9.30 5.75
C VAL A 39 -0.77 8.75 6.74
N TYR A 40 -1.10 7.46 6.61
CA TYR A 40 -2.03 6.79 7.50
C TYR A 40 -1.50 6.74 8.94
N GLY A 41 -0.24 6.32 9.15
CA GLY A 41 0.41 6.32 10.46
C GLY A 41 0.48 7.72 11.09
N ALA A 42 0.90 8.73 10.32
CA ALA A 42 1.02 10.09 10.80
C ALA A 42 -0.33 10.69 11.24
N ASN A 43 -1.37 10.51 10.43
CA ASN A 43 -2.70 11.02 10.74
C ASN A 43 -3.27 10.36 12.01
N ASP A 44 -3.17 9.04 12.10
CA ASP A 44 -3.66 8.31 13.27
C ASP A 44 -2.89 8.69 14.54
N GLY A 45 -1.56 8.81 14.45
CA GLY A 45 -0.71 9.25 15.56
C GLY A 45 -1.10 10.62 16.12
N ILE A 46 -1.35 11.60 15.23
CA ILE A 46 -1.82 12.94 15.64
C ILE A 46 -3.16 12.84 16.35
N ILE A 47 -4.14 12.17 15.74
CA ILE A 47 -5.54 12.16 16.22
C ILE A 47 -5.64 11.42 17.56
N THR A 48 -5.07 10.22 17.65
CA THR A 48 -5.12 9.37 18.86
C THR A 48 -4.40 10.04 20.03
N THR A 49 -3.18 10.54 19.81
CA THR A 49 -2.41 11.21 20.87
C THR A 49 -3.09 12.51 21.29
N PHE A 50 -3.65 13.28 20.35
CA PHE A 50 -4.43 14.47 20.68
C PHE A 50 -5.65 14.14 21.54
N ALA A 51 -6.40 13.09 21.20
CA ALA A 51 -7.58 12.69 21.97
C ALA A 51 -7.23 12.34 23.42
N VAL A 52 -6.15 11.58 23.64
CA VAL A 52 -5.65 11.24 24.98
C VAL A 52 -5.22 12.50 25.74
N VAL A 53 -4.39 13.33 25.11
CA VAL A 53 -3.88 14.57 25.71
C VAL A 53 -5.01 15.53 26.07
N ALA A 54 -5.97 15.72 25.17
CA ALA A 54 -7.14 16.56 25.38
C ALA A 54 -8.03 16.03 26.52
N GLY A 55 -8.22 14.71 26.60
CA GLY A 55 -8.97 14.07 27.69
C GLY A 55 -8.31 14.28 29.06
N VAL A 56 -6.99 14.04 29.15
CA VAL A 56 -6.22 14.22 30.38
C VAL A 56 -6.18 15.69 30.79
N ALA A 57 -6.01 16.60 29.84
CA ALA A 57 -6.02 18.04 30.08
C ALA A 57 -7.41 18.54 30.50
N GLY A 58 -8.48 18.06 29.86
CA GLY A 58 -9.87 18.37 30.23
C GLY A 58 -10.24 17.87 31.62
N ALA A 59 -9.59 16.80 32.10
CA ALA A 59 -9.69 16.31 33.48
C ALA A 59 -8.84 17.12 34.48
N ASN A 60 -8.22 18.23 34.05
CA ASN A 60 -7.39 19.12 34.86
C ASN A 60 -6.21 18.40 35.56
N LEU A 61 -5.65 17.38 34.92
CA LEU A 61 -4.49 16.64 35.43
C LEU A 61 -3.18 17.38 35.13
N SER A 62 -2.14 17.09 35.92
CA SER A 62 -0.84 17.76 35.77
C SER A 62 -0.18 17.47 34.41
N ALA A 63 0.63 18.41 33.90
CA ALA A 63 1.40 18.24 32.67
C ALA A 63 2.31 17.00 32.69
N LYS A 64 2.84 16.63 33.86
CA LYS A 64 3.62 15.39 34.04
C LYS A 64 2.79 14.14 33.75
N ILE A 65 1.53 14.12 34.19
CA ILE A 65 0.59 13.01 33.91
C ILE A 65 0.24 12.99 32.42
N VAL A 66 -0.02 14.15 31.81
CA VAL A 66 -0.26 14.25 30.36
C VAL A 66 0.88 13.64 29.55
N LEU A 67 2.13 13.98 29.88
CA LEU A 67 3.28 13.41 29.18
C LEU A 67 3.41 11.90 29.40
N ILE A 68 3.30 11.41 30.63
CA ILE A 68 3.41 9.97 30.92
C ILE A 68 2.36 9.19 30.13
N LEU A 69 1.10 9.62 30.18
CA LEU A 69 0.01 8.95 29.48
C LEU A 69 0.12 9.10 27.96
N GLY A 70 0.51 10.27 27.48
CA GLY A 70 0.73 10.54 26.07
C GLY A 70 1.82 9.66 25.47
N PHE A 71 2.97 9.54 26.13
CA PHE A 71 4.04 8.63 25.70
C PHE A 71 3.65 7.16 25.78
N ALA A 72 2.97 6.76 26.86
CA ALA A 72 2.49 5.40 27.00
C ALA A 72 1.54 5.03 25.85
N ASN A 73 0.59 5.91 25.53
CA ASN A 73 -0.31 5.76 24.39
C ASN A 73 0.46 5.68 23.06
N LEU A 74 1.36 6.64 22.84
CA LEU A 74 2.09 6.77 21.58
C LEU A 74 2.95 5.54 21.26
N LEU A 75 3.58 4.94 22.27
CA LEU A 75 4.32 3.69 22.10
C LEU A 75 3.37 2.49 21.92
N ALA A 76 2.35 2.36 22.77
CA ALA A 76 1.42 1.23 22.73
C ALA A 76 0.68 1.15 21.39
N ASP A 77 0.06 2.25 20.97
CA ASP A 77 -0.69 2.34 19.72
C ASP A 77 0.25 2.23 18.52
N GLY A 78 1.42 2.90 18.57
CA GLY A 78 2.42 2.80 17.52
C GLY A 78 2.87 1.36 17.28
N PHE A 79 3.20 0.60 18.34
CA PHE A 79 3.58 -0.81 18.20
C PHE A 79 2.42 -1.66 17.69
N SER A 80 1.22 -1.47 18.22
CA SER A 80 0.02 -2.19 17.79
C SER A 80 -0.24 -1.99 16.29
N MET A 81 -0.20 -0.74 15.82
CA MET A 81 -0.41 -0.38 14.43
C MET A 81 0.68 -0.94 13.51
N ALA A 82 1.95 -0.84 13.92
CA ALA A 82 3.08 -1.37 13.16
C ALA A 82 3.01 -2.90 13.01
N MET A 83 2.70 -3.61 14.11
CA MET A 83 2.51 -5.06 14.09
C MET A 83 1.30 -5.47 13.24
N SER A 84 0.21 -4.70 13.28
CA SER A 84 -0.97 -4.96 12.46
C SER A 84 -0.66 -4.79 10.97
N ASN A 85 0.07 -3.74 10.59
CA ASN A 85 0.49 -3.53 9.20
C ASN A 85 1.47 -4.64 8.75
N TYR A 86 2.43 -5.00 9.60
CA TYR A 86 3.35 -6.11 9.34
C TYR A 86 2.61 -7.43 9.06
N LEU A 87 1.68 -7.79 9.95
CA LEU A 87 0.97 -9.04 9.85
C LEU A 87 0.03 -9.05 8.64
N GLY A 88 -0.67 -7.95 8.38
CA GLY A 88 -1.53 -7.81 7.20
C GLY A 88 -0.76 -7.97 5.90
N GLU A 89 0.37 -7.28 5.76
CA GLU A 89 1.22 -7.36 4.56
C GLU A 89 1.85 -8.75 4.40
N LYS A 90 2.32 -9.34 5.51
CA LYS A 90 2.86 -10.70 5.51
C LYS A 90 1.79 -11.72 5.11
N SER A 91 0.59 -11.62 5.68
CA SER A 91 -0.54 -12.52 5.35
C SER A 91 -0.94 -12.39 3.89
N ASN A 92 -0.99 -11.18 3.33
CA ASN A 92 -1.28 -10.98 1.92
C ASN A 92 -0.21 -11.63 1.02
N ARG A 93 1.07 -11.44 1.36
CA ARG A 93 2.18 -12.07 0.62
C ARG A 93 2.13 -13.59 0.69
N ASP A 94 1.91 -14.15 1.88
CA ASP A 94 1.85 -15.58 2.08
C ASP A 94 0.61 -16.19 1.36
N PHE A 95 -0.51 -15.46 1.32
CA PHE A 95 -1.70 -15.81 0.53
C PHE A 95 -1.41 -15.86 -0.98
N VAL A 96 -0.83 -14.80 -1.55
CA VAL A 96 -0.46 -14.75 -2.98
C VAL A 96 0.51 -15.87 -3.35
N ALA A 97 1.49 -16.18 -2.49
CA ALA A 97 2.42 -17.27 -2.73
C ALA A 97 1.74 -18.65 -2.70
N THR A 98 0.75 -18.82 -1.82
CA THR A 98 -0.03 -20.06 -1.71
C THR A 98 -0.90 -20.27 -2.93
N GLU A 99 -1.67 -19.25 -3.35
CA GLU A 99 -2.50 -19.33 -4.55
C GLU A 99 -1.64 -19.57 -5.79
N ARG A 100 -0.49 -18.90 -5.92
CA ARG A 100 0.43 -19.15 -7.03
C ARG A 100 0.90 -20.61 -7.09
N SER A 101 1.22 -21.19 -5.94
CA SER A 101 1.69 -22.58 -5.86
C SER A 101 0.57 -23.56 -6.23
N ARG A 102 -0.68 -23.21 -5.91
CA ARG A 102 -1.87 -23.97 -6.27
C ARG A 102 -2.13 -23.90 -7.76
N GLU A 103 -2.10 -22.71 -8.34
CA GLU A 103 -2.27 -22.47 -9.76
C GLU A 103 -1.19 -23.20 -10.59
N GLU A 104 0.06 -23.16 -10.14
CA GLU A 104 1.16 -23.89 -10.78
C GLU A 104 0.95 -25.42 -10.78
N TRP A 105 0.21 -25.93 -9.80
CA TRP A 105 -0.18 -27.34 -9.71
C TRP A 105 -1.40 -27.65 -10.59
N GLU A 106 -2.41 -26.78 -10.61
CA GLU A 106 -3.63 -26.94 -11.42
C GLU A 106 -3.27 -26.91 -12.92
N VAL A 107 -2.44 -25.97 -13.37
CA VAL A 107 -1.90 -25.92 -14.75
C VAL A 107 -1.13 -27.19 -15.14
N GLU A 108 -0.44 -27.84 -14.20
CA GLU A 108 0.29 -29.08 -14.46
C GLU A 108 -0.57 -30.34 -14.47
N LYS A 109 -1.61 -30.39 -13.63
CA LYS A 109 -2.39 -31.60 -13.37
C LYS A 109 -3.73 -31.62 -14.09
N LEU A 110 -4.30 -30.45 -14.33
CA LEU A 110 -5.64 -30.25 -14.92
C LEU A 110 -5.58 -29.29 -16.12
N PRO A 111 -4.65 -29.48 -17.09
CA PRO A 111 -4.40 -28.50 -18.15
C PRO A 111 -5.60 -28.26 -19.08
N GLU A 112 -6.51 -29.24 -19.22
CA GLU A 112 -7.71 -29.08 -20.04
C GLU A 112 -8.75 -28.16 -19.37
N GLU A 113 -8.90 -28.30 -18.05
CA GLU A 113 -9.79 -27.47 -17.23
C GLU A 113 -9.27 -26.03 -17.19
N GLU A 114 -7.97 -25.84 -16.89
CA GLU A 114 -7.32 -24.53 -16.85
C GLU A 114 -7.31 -23.79 -18.21
N GLN A 115 -7.26 -24.53 -19.32
CA GLN A 115 -7.39 -23.94 -20.66
C GLN A 115 -8.80 -23.42 -20.92
N GLN A 116 -9.80 -24.14 -20.41
CA GLN A 116 -11.19 -23.74 -20.51
C GLN A 116 -11.44 -22.48 -19.66
N GLU A 117 -10.81 -22.35 -18.50
CA GLU A 117 -10.89 -21.13 -17.68
C GLU A 117 -10.33 -19.90 -18.40
N ILE A 118 -9.14 -20.00 -19.01
CA ILE A 118 -8.57 -18.96 -19.87
C ILE A 118 -9.53 -18.60 -21.00
N ARG A 119 -10.10 -19.59 -21.68
CA ARG A 119 -11.07 -19.37 -22.75
C ARG A 119 -12.27 -18.56 -22.26
N GLU A 120 -12.87 -18.95 -21.14
CA GLU A 120 -14.03 -18.29 -20.56
C GLU A 120 -13.73 -16.85 -20.11
N MET A 121 -12.56 -16.63 -19.52
CA MET A 121 -12.10 -15.28 -19.17
C MET A 121 -12.01 -14.37 -20.39
N TYR A 122 -11.47 -14.86 -21.51
CA TYR A 122 -11.33 -14.06 -22.72
C TYR A 122 -12.66 -13.89 -23.48
N ILE A 123 -13.57 -14.86 -23.42
CA ILE A 123 -14.95 -14.68 -23.90
C ILE A 123 -15.61 -13.51 -23.15
N LYS A 124 -15.48 -13.45 -21.81
CA LYS A 124 -16.02 -12.34 -21.00
C LYS A 124 -15.39 -10.99 -21.35
N LYS A 125 -14.15 -10.98 -21.84
CA LYS A 125 -13.46 -9.78 -22.38
C LYS A 125 -13.89 -9.42 -23.82
N GLY A 126 -14.76 -10.22 -24.45
CA GLY A 126 -15.31 -9.98 -25.79
C GLY A 126 -14.54 -10.64 -26.94
N PHE A 127 -13.66 -11.60 -26.65
CA PHE A 127 -12.93 -12.35 -27.69
C PHE A 127 -13.76 -13.53 -28.21
N GLU A 128 -13.73 -13.76 -29.52
CA GLU A 128 -14.50 -14.82 -30.17
C GLU A 128 -13.78 -15.43 -31.39
N GLY A 129 -14.28 -16.58 -31.85
CA GLY A 129 -13.82 -17.25 -33.06
C GLY A 129 -12.33 -17.60 -33.06
N GLU A 130 -11.69 -17.48 -34.22
CA GLU A 130 -10.27 -17.84 -34.42
C GLU A 130 -9.32 -17.00 -33.55
N VAL A 131 -9.70 -15.76 -33.22
CA VAL A 131 -8.88 -14.87 -32.38
C VAL A 131 -8.83 -15.40 -30.95
N LEU A 132 -9.96 -15.86 -30.41
CA LEU A 132 -10.02 -16.49 -29.10
C LEU A 132 -9.08 -17.70 -29.04
N GLU A 133 -9.18 -18.63 -29.99
CA GLU A 133 -8.33 -19.83 -30.02
C GLU A 133 -6.84 -19.48 -30.04
N LYS A 134 -6.44 -18.50 -30.84
CA LYS A 134 -5.06 -18.04 -30.91
C LYS A 134 -4.57 -17.44 -29.60
N VAL A 135 -5.42 -16.65 -28.93
CA VAL A 135 -5.08 -16.06 -27.63
C VAL A 135 -4.92 -17.15 -26.57
N VAL A 136 -5.87 -18.08 -26.46
CA VAL A 136 -5.78 -19.20 -25.52
C VAL A 136 -4.50 -20.00 -25.77
N ALA A 137 -4.25 -20.43 -27.01
CA ALA A 137 -3.06 -21.20 -27.36
C ALA A 137 -1.75 -20.45 -27.08
N THR A 138 -1.73 -19.13 -27.31
CA THR A 138 -0.55 -18.30 -27.04
C THR A 138 -0.26 -18.22 -25.54
N ILE A 139 -1.29 -17.98 -24.72
CA ILE A 139 -1.16 -17.90 -23.26
C ILE A 139 -0.71 -19.24 -22.69
N THR A 140 -1.38 -20.33 -23.08
CA THR A 140 -1.17 -21.66 -22.51
C THR A 140 0.12 -22.32 -22.98
N SER A 141 0.72 -21.84 -24.06
CA SER A 141 2.06 -22.28 -24.51
C SER A 141 3.20 -21.87 -23.56
N ASN A 142 2.98 -20.90 -22.68
CA ASN A 142 3.97 -20.42 -21.71
C ASN A 142 3.43 -20.55 -20.29
N LYS A 143 3.93 -21.55 -19.54
CA LYS A 143 3.47 -21.83 -18.17
C LYS A 143 3.50 -20.60 -17.25
N LYS A 144 4.55 -19.78 -17.33
CA LYS A 144 4.65 -18.58 -16.48
C LYS A 144 3.55 -17.58 -16.83
N LEU A 145 3.35 -17.31 -18.12
CA LEU A 145 2.30 -16.40 -18.59
C LEU A 145 0.91 -16.93 -18.25
N TRP A 146 0.69 -18.23 -18.41
CA TRP A 146 -0.57 -18.89 -18.07
C TRP A 146 -0.92 -18.70 -16.60
N VAL A 147 0.00 -19.09 -15.69
CA VAL A 147 -0.17 -18.90 -14.24
C VAL A 147 -0.36 -17.42 -13.89
N ASP A 148 0.42 -16.51 -14.49
CA ASP A 148 0.29 -15.07 -14.23
C ASP A 148 -1.09 -14.53 -14.67
N GLU A 149 -1.64 -15.05 -15.78
CA GLU A 149 -2.98 -14.68 -16.27
C GLU A 149 -4.09 -15.24 -15.39
N MET A 150 -3.97 -16.47 -14.90
CA MET A 150 -4.93 -17.08 -13.97
C MET A 150 -4.95 -16.33 -12.63
N MET A 151 -3.76 -16.07 -12.04
CA MET A 151 -3.63 -15.26 -10.83
C MET A 151 -4.32 -13.89 -10.95
N THR A 152 -4.20 -13.25 -12.13
CA THR A 152 -4.79 -11.92 -12.36
C THR A 152 -6.27 -11.99 -12.70
N GLY A 153 -6.65 -12.88 -13.60
CA GLY A 153 -7.97 -12.92 -14.21
C GLY A 153 -9.01 -13.65 -13.38
N GLU A 154 -8.61 -14.71 -12.67
CA GLU A 154 -9.50 -15.49 -11.81
C GLU A 154 -9.52 -14.91 -10.38
N HIS A 155 -8.34 -14.71 -9.79
CA HIS A 155 -8.24 -14.30 -8.38
C HIS A 155 -8.11 -12.78 -8.16
N GLY A 156 -7.91 -12.00 -9.23
CA GLY A 156 -7.68 -10.55 -9.10
C GLY A 156 -6.36 -10.19 -8.41
N LEU A 157 -5.43 -11.14 -8.31
CA LEU A 157 -4.15 -10.98 -7.66
C LEU A 157 -3.10 -10.48 -8.65
N ILE A 158 -2.20 -9.62 -8.18
CA ILE A 158 -1.10 -9.13 -9.01
C ILE A 158 0.09 -10.09 -8.81
N PRO A 159 0.45 -10.94 -9.79
CA PRO A 159 1.50 -11.96 -9.66
C PRO A 159 2.90 -11.37 -9.42
N HIS A 160 3.07 -10.08 -9.72
CA HIS A 160 4.26 -9.28 -9.44
C HIS A 160 3.93 -8.03 -8.63
N GLY A 161 2.90 -8.13 -7.76
CA GLY A 161 2.62 -7.09 -6.77
C GLY A 161 3.93 -6.74 -6.06
N HIS A 162 4.15 -5.45 -5.80
CA HIS A 162 5.40 -4.91 -5.25
C HIS A 162 6.07 -5.89 -4.31
N GLU A 163 7.40 -6.02 -4.40
CA GLU A 163 8.21 -6.61 -3.34
C GLU A 163 8.03 -5.76 -2.07
N SER A 164 6.88 -5.91 -1.42
CA SER A 164 6.59 -5.31 -0.16
C SER A 164 7.48 -6.04 0.82
N GLN A 165 8.21 -5.25 1.59
CA GLN A 165 9.00 -5.78 2.68
C GLN A 165 8.17 -5.48 3.91
N PRO A 166 7.41 -6.45 4.46
CA PRO A 166 6.43 -6.18 5.52
C PRO A 166 7.03 -5.39 6.70
N TRP A 167 8.30 -5.67 7.02
CA TRP A 167 9.02 -4.99 8.08
C TRP A 167 9.30 -3.50 7.77
N LYS A 168 9.57 -3.14 6.50
CA LYS A 168 9.78 -1.74 6.10
C LYS A 168 8.48 -0.95 6.14
N ASN A 169 7.38 -1.56 5.71
CA ASN A 169 6.05 -0.97 5.79
C ASN A 169 5.68 -0.69 7.26
N ALA A 170 5.81 -1.70 8.12
CA ALA A 170 5.58 -1.57 9.56
C ALA A 170 6.45 -0.50 10.22
N LEU A 171 7.75 -0.45 9.89
CA LEU A 171 8.66 0.57 10.42
C LEU A 171 8.27 1.97 9.95
N THR A 172 7.87 2.11 8.68
CA THR A 172 7.41 3.39 8.12
C THR A 172 6.16 3.88 8.85
N THR A 173 5.18 3.00 9.07
CA THR A 173 3.98 3.30 9.86
C THR A 173 4.34 3.71 11.28
N PHE A 174 5.20 2.94 11.97
CA PHE A 174 5.61 3.22 13.35
C PHE A 174 6.27 4.60 13.49
N VAL A 175 7.26 4.89 12.64
CA VAL A 175 8.00 6.15 12.68
C VAL A 175 7.07 7.31 12.36
N ALA A 176 6.19 7.17 11.36
CA ALA A 176 5.23 8.21 11.02
C ALA A 176 4.27 8.50 12.19
N PHE A 177 3.74 7.44 12.80
CA PHE A 177 2.85 7.53 13.96
C PHE A 177 3.53 8.22 15.14
N VAL A 178 4.74 7.78 15.50
CA VAL A 178 5.50 8.31 16.64
C VAL A 178 5.88 9.78 16.43
N VAL A 179 6.40 10.13 15.24
CA VAL A 179 6.86 11.49 14.94
C VAL A 179 5.68 12.46 14.88
N ALA A 180 4.60 12.09 14.22
CA ALA A 180 3.43 12.95 14.08
C ALA A 180 2.62 13.03 15.38
N GLY A 181 2.45 11.89 16.08
CA GLY A 181 1.79 11.82 17.38
C GLY A 181 2.55 12.54 18.49
N PHE A 182 3.83 12.87 18.30
CA PHE A 182 4.55 13.71 19.24
C PHE A 182 4.07 15.17 19.22
N VAL A 183 3.49 15.64 18.11
CA VAL A 183 3.08 17.05 17.93
C VAL A 183 2.11 17.53 19.02
N PRO A 184 1.04 16.80 19.37
CA PRO A 184 0.16 17.16 20.50
C PRO A 184 0.84 17.25 21.87
N LEU A 185 2.01 16.61 22.08
CA LEU A 185 2.72 16.62 23.36
C LEU A 185 3.63 17.83 23.53
N VAL A 186 4.09 18.44 22.43
CA VAL A 186 5.03 19.58 22.42
C VAL A 186 4.64 20.72 23.38
N PRO A 187 3.37 21.17 23.46
CA PRO A 187 2.99 22.27 24.35
C PRO A 187 3.24 21.99 25.84
N TYR A 188 3.16 20.72 26.26
CA TYR A 188 3.26 20.33 27.67
C TYR A 188 4.71 20.29 28.16
N PHE A 189 5.69 20.15 27.26
CA PHE A 189 7.11 20.33 27.58
C PHE A 189 7.46 21.79 27.90
N ALA A 190 6.87 22.74 27.15
CA ALA A 190 7.04 24.16 27.42
C ALA A 190 6.37 24.57 28.75
N GLY A 191 5.22 23.98 29.08
CA GLY A 191 4.51 24.19 30.35
C GLY A 191 5.27 23.69 31.59
N LEU A 192 6.09 22.64 31.45
CA LEU A 192 7.00 22.19 32.52
C LEU A 192 8.13 23.19 32.77
N SER A 193 8.71 23.75 31.72
CA SER A 193 9.81 24.73 31.82
C SER A 193 9.36 26.06 32.45
N ALA A 194 8.13 26.51 32.16
CA ALA A 194 7.60 27.75 32.72
C ALA A 194 7.33 27.68 34.24
N ARG A 195 6.99 26.50 34.77
CA ARG A 195 6.66 26.29 36.20
C ARG A 195 7.89 26.05 37.08
N GLU A 196 9.00 25.58 36.50
CA GLU A 196 10.28 25.44 37.23
C GLU A 196 11.09 26.74 37.28
N THR A 197 10.80 27.71 36.40
CA THR A 197 11.54 28.99 36.33
C THR A 197 10.99 30.05 37.32
N PHE A 198 9.76 29.88 37.82
CA PHE A 198 9.17 30.75 38.85
C PHE A 198 8.52 29.90 39.95
N PRO A 199 9.22 29.68 41.09
CA PRO A 199 8.64 29.08 42.29
C PRO A 199 7.70 30.04 43.03
#